data_AF-A0A522Y1Y8-F1
#
_entry.id   AF-A0A522Y1Y8-F1
#
_cell.length_a   1.000
_cell.length_b   1.000
_cell.length_c   1.000
_cell.angle_alpha   90.00
_cell.angle_beta   90.00
_cell.angle_gamma   90.00
#
_symmetry.space_group_name_H-M   'P 1'
#
loop_
_entity.id
_entity.type
_entity.pdbx_description
1 polymer ?
#
loop_
_entity_poly.entity_id
_entity_poly.type
_entity_poly.pdbx_seq_one_letter_code
_entity_poly.pdbx_strand_id
1 'polypeptide(L)'
;MPDPINDEWMNATVKIVNQDGKTGTGFLINNGSKKFLITNKHVLHKEQTGRESATMVDLHLNVFENGNIVGKQIQFPLQNGSTKLWNEHPDPDVDVLVIDVTTICGSITNLATRPMISSLICTKTQLQRFNIINGRKVIVLGYPLTIMQAGNNRPLRISGAIASDIGNPVSYPRFNSVTSREEQKIIRGFVIESNARSGSSGSPVILEPMVNFFGGEQDTIGKPLPPLLLGIISEERLAVIQAVTGDELASSHLIVVYDAETILDVINLF
;
A
#
# COMPACT_ATOMS: atom_id res chain seq x y z
N MET A 1 -1.90 13.54 22.76
CA MET A 1 -3.07 12.95 22.08
C MET A 1 -2.60 11.67 21.41
N PRO A 2 -3.42 10.60 21.37
CA PRO A 2 -3.10 9.44 20.53
C PRO A 2 -2.90 9.91 19.08
N ASP A 3 -1.86 9.39 18.42
CA ASP A 3 -1.61 9.65 17.00
C ASP A 3 -2.50 8.68 16.21
N PRO A 4 -3.59 9.16 15.57
CA PRO A 4 -4.55 8.29 14.91
C PRO A 4 -3.92 7.47 13.76
N ILE A 5 -2.80 7.91 13.19
CA ILE A 5 -2.06 7.07 12.23
C ILE A 5 -1.36 5.92 12.94
N ASN A 6 -0.72 6.19 14.09
CA ASN A 6 0.04 5.17 14.82
C ASN A 6 -0.87 4.10 15.45
N ASP A 7 -2.09 4.47 15.80
CA ASP A 7 -3.02 3.53 16.44
C ASP A 7 -3.85 2.73 15.42
N GLU A 8 -4.08 3.26 14.22
CA GLU A 8 -4.97 2.62 13.24
C GLU A 8 -4.20 1.99 12.06
N TRP A 9 -3.55 2.80 11.21
CA TRP A 9 -2.91 2.30 9.99
C TRP A 9 -1.63 1.50 10.22
N MET A 10 -0.86 1.80 11.28
CA MET A 10 0.32 0.97 11.63
C MET A 10 -0.09 -0.46 11.99
N ASN A 11 -1.22 -0.63 12.67
CA ASN A 11 -1.74 -1.94 13.04
C ASN A 11 -2.43 -2.65 11.86
N ALA A 12 -2.76 -1.95 10.79
CA ALA A 12 -3.32 -2.54 9.57
C ALA A 12 -2.26 -2.99 8.57
N THR A 13 -1.02 -2.51 8.69
CA THR A 13 0.03 -2.74 7.69
C THR A 13 0.83 -4.00 8.02
N VAL A 14 1.00 -4.88 7.03
CA VAL A 14 1.51 -6.24 7.17
C VAL A 14 2.70 -6.46 6.24
N LYS A 15 3.77 -7.07 6.75
CA LYS A 15 4.86 -7.57 5.90
C LYS A 15 4.44 -8.88 5.27
N ILE A 16 4.64 -8.99 3.96
CA ILE A 16 4.34 -10.18 3.16
C ILE A 16 5.65 -10.77 2.68
N VAL A 17 5.80 -12.09 2.82
CA VAL A 17 6.88 -12.85 2.18
C VAL A 17 6.22 -13.85 1.24
N ASN A 18 6.54 -13.78 -0.05
CA ASN A 18 6.00 -14.74 -1.01
C ASN A 18 6.75 -16.09 -0.92
N GLN A 19 6.26 -17.09 -1.66
CA GLN A 19 6.87 -18.43 -1.68
C GLN A 19 8.32 -18.47 -2.17
N ASP A 20 8.77 -17.46 -2.93
CA ASP A 20 10.17 -17.33 -3.39
C ASP A 20 11.07 -16.63 -2.35
N GLY A 21 10.54 -16.27 -1.17
CA GLY A 21 11.25 -15.51 -0.14
C GLY A 21 11.38 -14.01 -0.43
N LYS A 22 10.71 -13.48 -1.46
CA LYS A 22 10.67 -12.05 -1.77
C LYS A 22 9.71 -11.34 -0.82
N THR A 23 10.09 -10.14 -0.41
CA THR A 23 9.35 -9.37 0.58
C THR A 23 8.61 -8.20 -0.04
N GLY A 24 7.42 -7.92 0.47
CA GLY A 24 6.68 -6.69 0.19
C GLY A 24 5.86 -6.24 1.39
N THR A 25 5.09 -5.18 1.17
CA THR A 25 4.12 -4.66 2.12
C THR A 25 2.71 -4.93 1.62
N GLY A 26 1.78 -5.11 2.53
CA GLY A 26 0.35 -4.94 2.26
C GLY A 26 -0.33 -4.30 3.45
N PHE A 27 -1.64 -4.08 3.33
CA PHE A 27 -2.44 -3.53 4.43
C PHE A 27 -3.84 -4.11 4.43
N LEU A 28 -4.45 -4.12 5.61
CA LEU A 28 -5.74 -4.75 5.84
C LEU A 28 -6.90 -3.75 5.75
N ILE A 29 -7.94 -4.11 5.01
CA ILE A 29 -9.21 -3.39 4.93
C ILE A 29 -10.36 -4.30 5.36
N ASN A 30 -11.26 -3.77 6.19
CA ASN A 30 -12.56 -4.33 6.50
C ASN A 30 -13.62 -3.74 5.57
N ASN A 31 -14.28 -4.60 4.80
CA ASN A 31 -15.41 -4.25 3.96
C ASN A 31 -16.64 -5.09 4.36
N GLY A 32 -17.33 -4.67 5.42
CA GLY A 32 -18.49 -5.37 5.96
C GLY A 32 -18.11 -6.68 6.64
N SER A 33 -18.53 -7.81 6.06
CA SER A 33 -18.20 -9.15 6.57
C SER A 33 -16.86 -9.68 6.06
N LYS A 34 -16.32 -9.11 4.97
CA LYS A 34 -15.05 -9.52 4.39
C LYS A 34 -13.90 -8.66 4.86
N LYS A 35 -12.75 -9.28 5.04
CA LYS A 35 -11.49 -8.62 5.38
C LYS A 35 -10.47 -8.95 4.30
N PHE A 36 -9.80 -7.93 3.81
CA PHE A 36 -8.93 -8.00 2.65
C PHE A 36 -7.52 -7.57 3.01
N LEU A 37 -6.53 -8.26 2.47
CA LEU A 37 -5.15 -7.82 2.42
C LEU A 37 -4.86 -7.28 1.02
N ILE A 38 -4.56 -5.99 0.95
CA ILE A 38 -4.28 -5.28 -0.29
C ILE A 38 -2.75 -5.22 -0.45
N THR A 39 -2.24 -5.54 -1.64
CA THR A 39 -0.83 -5.43 -2.01
C THR A 39 -0.69 -5.26 -3.53
N ASN A 40 0.53 -5.33 -4.07
CA ASN A 40 0.76 -5.35 -5.52
C ASN A 40 0.77 -6.77 -6.09
N LYS A 41 0.51 -6.92 -7.39
CA LYS A 41 0.60 -8.22 -8.08
C LYS A 41 2.04 -8.76 -7.99
N HIS A 42 3.03 -7.91 -8.23
CA HIS A 42 4.44 -8.33 -8.23
C HIS A 42 4.97 -8.78 -6.85
N VAL A 43 4.35 -8.34 -5.75
CA VAL A 43 4.68 -8.82 -4.39
C VAL A 43 4.37 -10.29 -4.27
N LEU A 44 3.26 -10.76 -4.86
CA LEU A 44 2.98 -12.18 -4.96
C LEU A 44 3.94 -12.84 -5.97
N HIS A 45 3.91 -12.38 -7.23
CA HIS A 45 4.86 -12.79 -8.27
C HIS A 45 4.77 -11.85 -9.49
N LYS A 46 5.91 -11.58 -10.15
CA LYS A 46 5.98 -10.68 -11.33
C LYS A 46 5.14 -11.19 -12.51
N GLU A 47 5.34 -12.45 -12.87
CA GLU A 47 4.60 -13.11 -13.95
C GLU A 47 3.26 -13.68 -13.48
N GLN A 48 2.25 -13.61 -14.33
CA GLN A 48 0.91 -14.14 -14.04
C GLN A 48 0.93 -15.65 -13.78
N THR A 49 1.69 -16.43 -14.56
CA THR A 49 1.82 -17.88 -14.38
C THR A 49 2.41 -18.24 -13.01
N GLY A 50 3.37 -17.44 -12.52
CA GLY A 50 3.91 -17.60 -11.17
C GLY A 50 2.90 -17.23 -10.08
N ARG A 51 2.02 -16.24 -10.32
CA ARG A 51 0.91 -15.93 -9.39
C ARG A 51 -0.11 -17.07 -9.34
N GLU A 52 -0.53 -17.61 -10.48
CA GLU A 52 -1.50 -18.72 -10.54
C GLU A 52 -0.98 -20.02 -9.93
N SER A 53 0.35 -20.23 -9.95
CA SER A 53 0.97 -21.38 -9.28
C SER A 53 1.30 -21.14 -7.81
N ALA A 54 1.10 -19.92 -7.30
CA ALA A 54 1.41 -19.60 -5.91
C ALA A 54 0.38 -20.16 -4.94
N THR A 55 0.84 -20.77 -3.84
CA THR A 55 -0.03 -21.54 -2.94
C THR A 55 -0.30 -20.90 -1.57
N MET A 56 0.27 -19.75 -1.23
CA MET A 56 1.59 -19.68 -0.60
C MET A 56 2.06 -18.26 -0.23
N VAL A 57 1.66 -17.65 0.90
CA VAL A 57 2.36 -16.46 1.45
C VAL A 57 2.55 -16.53 2.96
N ASP A 58 3.64 -15.97 3.47
CA ASP A 58 3.80 -15.73 4.90
C ASP A 58 3.41 -14.30 5.26
N LEU A 59 2.54 -14.17 6.26
CA LEU A 59 2.05 -12.92 6.80
C LEU A 59 2.67 -12.66 8.16
N HIS A 60 3.32 -11.51 8.31
CA HIS A 60 3.87 -11.04 9.57
C HIS A 60 2.84 -10.20 10.31
N LEU A 61 2.11 -10.83 11.24
CA LEU A 61 1.02 -10.23 12.01
C LEU A 61 1.47 -9.93 13.45
N ASN A 62 0.70 -9.15 14.17
CA ASN A 62 0.89 -8.82 15.56
C ASN A 62 -0.27 -9.40 16.39
N VAL A 63 0.03 -9.92 17.58
CA VAL A 63 -0.95 -10.43 18.55
C VAL A 63 -0.70 -9.85 19.94
N PHE A 64 -1.72 -9.83 20.78
CA PHE A 64 -1.60 -9.48 22.20
C PHE A 64 -1.26 -10.73 23.03
N GLU A 65 -0.06 -10.76 23.62
CA GLU A 65 0.37 -11.81 24.55
C GLU A 65 0.77 -11.16 25.89
N ASN A 66 0.08 -11.55 26.97
CA ASN A 66 0.32 -11.02 28.33
C ASN A 66 0.35 -9.48 28.39
N GLY A 67 -0.53 -8.82 27.64
CA GLY A 67 -0.61 -7.35 27.57
C GLY A 67 0.41 -6.67 26.65
N ASN A 68 1.31 -7.44 26.01
CA ASN A 68 2.31 -6.93 25.08
C ASN A 68 1.96 -7.28 23.64
N ILE A 69 2.39 -6.44 22.70
CA ILE A 69 2.29 -6.73 21.27
C ILE A 69 3.50 -7.56 20.85
N VAL A 70 3.24 -8.75 20.31
CA VAL A 70 4.25 -9.71 19.86
C VAL A 70 4.05 -10.02 18.39
N GLY A 71 5.13 -10.02 17.62
CA GLY A 71 5.12 -10.38 16.21
C GLY A 71 5.02 -11.90 16.01
N LYS A 72 4.18 -12.34 15.08
CA LYS A 72 4.04 -13.74 14.63
C LYS A 72 4.13 -13.80 13.10
N GLN A 73 4.76 -14.86 12.61
CA GLN A 73 4.71 -15.22 11.20
C GLN A 73 3.69 -16.33 11.03
N ILE A 74 2.76 -16.16 10.10
CA ILE A 74 1.72 -17.13 9.81
C ILE A 74 1.69 -17.39 8.32
N GLN A 75 1.77 -18.67 7.98
CA GLN A 75 1.62 -19.13 6.62
C GLN A 75 0.13 -19.13 6.24
N PHE A 76 -0.20 -18.38 5.19
CA PHE A 76 -1.55 -18.20 4.71
C PHE A 76 -1.71 -18.85 3.32
N PRO A 77 -2.70 -19.76 3.15
CA PRO A 77 -2.95 -20.38 1.86
C PRO A 77 -3.63 -19.38 0.92
N LEU A 78 -3.25 -19.38 -0.35
CA LEU A 78 -3.86 -18.52 -1.39
C LEU A 78 -5.11 -19.13 -2.04
N GLN A 79 -5.49 -20.33 -1.61
CA GLN A 79 -6.66 -21.06 -2.08
C GLN A 79 -7.30 -21.84 -0.92
N ASN A 80 -8.62 -21.98 -0.95
CA ASN A 80 -9.38 -22.86 -0.08
C ASN A 80 -10.06 -23.94 -0.92
N GLY A 81 -9.48 -25.13 -0.96
CA GLY A 81 -9.86 -26.17 -1.92
C GLY A 81 -9.62 -25.69 -3.35
N SER A 82 -10.67 -25.68 -4.17
CA SER A 82 -10.64 -25.16 -5.56
C SER A 82 -10.88 -23.66 -5.66
N THR A 83 -11.21 -22.98 -4.55
CA THR A 83 -11.56 -21.56 -4.55
C THR A 83 -10.33 -20.70 -4.31
N LYS A 84 -9.99 -19.88 -5.30
CA LYS A 84 -8.94 -18.86 -5.19
C LYS A 84 -9.33 -17.80 -4.16
N LEU A 85 -8.41 -17.44 -3.26
CA LEU A 85 -8.64 -16.43 -2.22
C LEU A 85 -8.12 -15.05 -2.62
N TRP A 86 -7.75 -14.83 -3.87
CA TRP A 86 -7.23 -13.55 -4.33
C TRP A 86 -7.75 -13.17 -5.70
N ASN A 87 -7.91 -11.87 -5.92
CA ASN A 87 -8.21 -11.27 -7.21
C ASN A 87 -7.15 -10.22 -7.52
N GLU A 88 -6.82 -10.08 -8.79
CA GLU A 88 -5.95 -9.02 -9.29
C GLU A 88 -6.76 -8.01 -10.10
N HIS A 89 -6.26 -6.78 -10.22
CA HIS A 89 -6.95 -5.77 -11.02
C HIS A 89 -7.11 -6.23 -12.49
N PRO A 90 -8.29 -6.05 -13.11
CA PRO A 90 -8.59 -6.58 -14.45
C PRO A 90 -7.78 -5.88 -15.54
N ASP A 91 -7.41 -4.62 -15.33
CA ASP A 91 -6.40 -3.94 -16.15
C ASP A 91 -5.01 -4.53 -15.83
N PRO A 92 -4.30 -5.13 -16.82
CA PRO A 92 -2.98 -5.72 -16.62
C PRO A 92 -1.92 -4.68 -16.19
N ASP A 93 -2.07 -3.40 -16.55
CA ASP A 93 -1.09 -2.34 -16.24
C ASP A 93 -1.25 -1.75 -14.84
N VAL A 94 -2.36 -2.08 -14.16
CA VAL A 94 -2.61 -1.71 -12.76
C VAL A 94 -2.11 -2.82 -11.86
N ASP A 95 -1.03 -2.57 -11.14
CA ASP A 95 -0.35 -3.55 -10.30
C ASP A 95 -0.93 -3.61 -8.88
N VAL A 96 -2.22 -3.95 -8.78
CA VAL A 96 -2.95 -4.11 -7.51
C VAL A 96 -3.54 -5.51 -7.42
N LEU A 97 -3.42 -6.11 -6.24
CA LEU A 97 -3.92 -7.44 -5.90
C LEU A 97 -4.55 -7.42 -4.50
N VAL A 98 -5.65 -8.14 -4.34
CA VAL A 98 -6.39 -8.25 -3.09
C VAL A 98 -6.57 -9.71 -2.71
N ILE A 99 -6.26 -10.05 -1.46
CA ILE A 99 -6.39 -11.39 -0.88
C ILE A 99 -7.50 -11.35 0.18
N ASP A 100 -8.48 -12.23 0.11
CA ASP A 100 -9.48 -12.46 1.15
C ASP A 100 -8.82 -13.18 2.34
N VAL A 101 -8.69 -12.45 3.44
CA VAL A 101 -8.10 -12.89 4.72
C VAL A 101 -9.13 -12.94 5.83
N THR A 102 -10.41 -13.06 5.48
CA THR A 102 -11.53 -13.08 6.43
C THR A 102 -11.37 -14.16 7.49
N THR A 103 -10.95 -15.36 7.06
CA THR A 103 -10.78 -16.54 7.91
C THR A 103 -9.69 -16.34 8.97
N ILE A 104 -8.48 -15.94 8.57
CA ILE A 104 -7.35 -15.76 9.49
C ILE A 104 -7.60 -14.62 10.48
N CYS A 105 -8.24 -13.53 10.02
CA CYS A 105 -8.61 -12.42 10.89
C CYS A 105 -9.77 -12.75 11.84
N GLY A 106 -10.45 -13.89 11.65
CA GLY A 106 -11.47 -14.43 12.56
C GLY A 106 -10.95 -15.54 13.47
N SER A 107 -9.93 -16.28 13.03
CA SER A 107 -9.39 -17.43 13.77
C SER A 107 -8.41 -17.06 14.88
N ILE A 108 -7.78 -15.89 14.80
CA ILE A 108 -6.81 -15.41 15.79
C ILE A 108 -7.53 -14.51 16.80
N THR A 109 -7.82 -15.04 17.98
CA THR A 109 -8.64 -14.38 19.01
C THR A 109 -8.00 -13.12 19.62
N ASN A 110 -6.68 -13.07 19.68
CA ASN A 110 -5.90 -11.99 20.27
C ASN A 110 -5.16 -11.15 19.21
N LEU A 111 -5.68 -11.08 17.98
CA LEU A 111 -5.02 -10.34 16.90
C LEU A 111 -4.91 -8.84 17.23
N ALA A 112 -3.68 -8.34 17.26
CA ALA A 112 -3.36 -6.92 17.42
C ALA A 112 -3.31 -6.21 16.07
N THR A 113 -2.98 -6.92 14.99
CA THR A 113 -3.16 -6.42 13.62
C THR A 113 -4.64 -6.22 13.32
N ARG A 114 -5.06 -5.03 12.89
CA ARG A 114 -6.48 -4.68 12.74
C ARG A 114 -6.75 -4.09 11.36
N PRO A 115 -7.73 -4.63 10.61
CA PRO A 115 -8.13 -4.03 9.34
C PRO A 115 -8.79 -2.66 9.53
N MET A 116 -8.51 -1.74 8.61
CA MET A 116 -9.14 -0.42 8.56
C MET A 116 -10.50 -0.47 7.90
N ILE A 117 -11.45 0.34 8.35
CA ILE A 117 -12.75 0.43 7.69
C ILE A 117 -12.60 0.97 6.25
N SER A 118 -13.33 0.38 5.30
CA SER A 118 -13.25 0.73 3.88
C SER A 118 -13.65 2.18 3.57
N SER A 119 -14.39 2.87 4.45
CA SER A 119 -14.74 4.29 4.29
C SER A 119 -13.54 5.25 4.41
N LEU A 120 -12.39 4.77 4.87
CA LEU A 120 -11.12 5.51 4.86
C LEU A 120 -10.37 5.40 3.53
N ILE A 121 -10.82 4.56 2.59
CA ILE A 121 -10.33 4.57 1.21
C ILE A 121 -10.82 5.85 0.55
N CYS A 122 -9.89 6.68 0.09
CA CYS A 122 -10.21 7.99 -0.45
C CYS A 122 -10.97 7.87 -1.78
N THR A 123 -12.08 8.59 -1.88
CA THR A 123 -12.88 8.75 -3.09
C THR A 123 -12.61 10.09 -3.75
N LYS A 124 -12.93 10.24 -5.04
CA LYS A 124 -12.90 11.55 -5.72
C LYS A 124 -13.68 12.64 -4.98
N THR A 125 -14.84 12.28 -4.42
CA THR A 125 -15.63 13.21 -3.60
C THR A 125 -14.88 13.65 -2.35
N GLN A 126 -14.16 12.75 -1.67
CA GLN A 126 -13.35 13.11 -0.51
C GLN A 126 -12.11 13.95 -0.88
N LEU A 127 -11.46 13.67 -2.02
CA LEU A 127 -10.35 14.50 -2.53
C LEU A 127 -10.79 15.96 -2.70
N GLN A 128 -11.96 16.18 -3.32
CA GLN A 128 -12.55 17.50 -3.51
C GLN A 128 -12.98 18.12 -2.18
N ARG A 129 -13.74 17.38 -1.37
CA ARG A 129 -14.30 17.84 -0.09
C ARG A 129 -13.22 18.34 0.88
N PHE A 130 -12.11 17.62 0.95
CA PHE A 130 -11.00 17.93 1.85
C PHE A 130 -9.86 18.72 1.18
N ASN A 131 -10.04 19.11 -0.09
CA ASN A 131 -9.04 19.87 -0.86
C ASN A 131 -7.65 19.24 -0.80
N ILE A 132 -7.59 17.93 -1.10
CA ILE A 132 -6.35 17.16 -1.11
C ILE A 132 -5.64 17.44 -2.44
N ILE A 133 -4.65 18.32 -2.37
CA ILE A 133 -3.87 18.82 -3.51
C ILE A 133 -2.40 18.39 -3.41
N ASN A 134 -1.64 18.65 -4.47
CA ASN A 134 -0.18 18.54 -4.45
C ASN A 134 0.45 19.41 -3.33
N GLY A 135 1.62 18.97 -2.84
CA GLY A 135 2.32 19.57 -1.70
C GLY A 135 1.79 19.14 -0.32
N ARG A 136 0.63 18.47 -0.25
CA ARG A 136 0.11 17.91 1.01
C ARG A 136 1.02 16.78 1.51
N LYS A 137 1.27 16.77 2.83
CA LYS A 137 2.05 15.72 3.48
C LYS A 137 1.30 14.39 3.50
N VAL A 138 2.05 13.34 3.25
CA VAL A 138 1.58 11.96 3.30
C VAL A 138 2.53 11.13 4.15
N ILE A 139 2.00 9.99 4.57
CA ILE A 139 2.72 8.99 5.33
C ILE A 139 2.65 7.68 4.56
N VAL A 140 3.80 7.08 4.36
CA VAL A 140 3.95 5.74 3.82
C VAL A 140 4.28 4.82 4.99
N LEU A 141 3.52 3.74 5.14
CA LEU A 141 3.79 2.71 6.13
C LEU A 141 4.26 1.45 5.43
N GLY A 142 5.47 0.98 5.72
CA GLY A 142 5.94 -0.25 5.09
C GLY A 142 7.24 -0.77 5.67
N TYR A 143 7.84 -1.72 4.95
CA TYR A 143 9.02 -2.46 5.41
C TYR A 143 10.20 -2.25 4.46
N PRO A 144 10.68 -1.00 4.28
CA PRO A 144 11.81 -0.73 3.40
C PRO A 144 13.03 -1.50 3.90
N LEU A 145 13.79 -2.08 2.97
CA LEU A 145 14.95 -2.91 3.27
C LEU A 145 14.66 -4.05 4.25
N THR A 146 13.39 -4.49 4.32
CA THR A 146 12.87 -5.52 5.23
C THR A 146 12.94 -5.17 6.72
N ILE A 147 13.22 -3.90 7.06
CA ILE A 147 13.36 -3.41 8.42
C ILE A 147 11.99 -3.36 9.09
N MET A 148 11.92 -3.84 10.33
CA MET A 148 10.76 -3.76 11.22
C MET A 148 11.23 -3.55 12.67
N GLN A 149 10.35 -3.08 13.55
CA GLN A 149 10.69 -2.85 14.95
C GLN A 149 10.93 -4.17 15.69
N ALA A 150 12.06 -4.32 16.39
CA ALA A 150 12.37 -5.57 17.10
C ALA A 150 11.28 -5.95 18.13
N GLY A 151 10.92 -7.24 18.18
CA GLY A 151 9.93 -7.81 19.10
C GLY A 151 8.47 -7.74 18.62
N ASN A 152 8.17 -6.93 17.62
CA ASN A 152 6.87 -6.92 16.93
C ASN A 152 7.06 -6.80 15.41
N ASN A 153 5.98 -6.89 14.66
CA ASN A 153 5.99 -6.74 13.22
C ASN A 153 5.42 -5.36 12.85
N ARG A 154 5.85 -4.28 13.51
CA ARG A 154 5.37 -2.93 13.14
C ARG A 154 6.12 -2.39 11.92
N PRO A 155 5.42 -1.74 10.98
CA PRO A 155 6.05 -1.09 9.84
C PRO A 155 6.85 0.14 10.28
N LEU A 156 7.70 0.63 9.39
CA LEU A 156 8.29 1.96 9.52
C LEU A 156 7.33 3.03 9.00
N ARG A 157 7.34 4.18 9.69
CA ARG A 157 6.65 5.39 9.27
C ARG A 157 7.59 6.25 8.45
N ILE A 158 7.28 6.43 7.16
CA ILE A 158 8.10 7.18 6.21
C ILE A 158 7.30 8.40 5.75
N SER A 159 7.84 9.59 5.96
CA SER A 159 7.21 10.82 5.51
C SER A 159 7.35 11.00 4.00
N GLY A 160 6.41 11.73 3.40
CA GLY A 160 6.48 12.17 2.03
C GLY A 160 5.53 13.34 1.76
N ALA A 161 5.47 13.75 0.51
CA ALA A 161 4.52 14.76 0.02
C ALA A 161 3.98 14.37 -1.35
N ILE A 162 2.74 14.77 -1.64
CA ILE A 162 2.16 14.61 -2.97
C ILE A 162 2.90 15.52 -3.95
N ALA A 163 3.44 14.95 -5.03
CA ALA A 163 4.26 15.67 -6.01
C ALA A 163 3.50 15.99 -7.32
N SER A 164 2.40 15.29 -7.60
CA SER A 164 1.52 15.54 -8.75
C SER A 164 0.06 15.67 -8.33
N ASP A 165 -0.79 16.15 -9.23
CA ASP A 165 -2.24 16.16 -8.98
C ASP A 165 -2.77 14.73 -8.86
N ILE A 166 -3.71 14.52 -7.93
CA ILE A 166 -4.41 13.25 -7.73
C ILE A 166 -5.69 13.26 -8.58
N GLY A 167 -6.03 12.11 -9.19
CA GLY A 167 -7.22 11.94 -10.02
C GLY A 167 -7.03 12.26 -11.50
N ASN A 168 -5.84 12.72 -11.89
CA ASN A 168 -5.40 12.82 -13.28
C ASN A 168 -4.36 11.72 -13.56
N PRO A 169 -4.42 11.01 -14.71
CA PRO A 169 -3.43 10.00 -15.03
C PRO A 169 -2.01 10.56 -15.08
N VAL A 170 -1.06 9.84 -14.51
CA VAL A 170 0.37 10.18 -14.60
C VAL A 170 0.98 9.45 -15.76
N SER A 171 1.76 10.20 -16.55
CA SER A 171 2.51 9.70 -17.69
C SER A 171 4.00 9.75 -17.37
N TYR A 172 4.71 8.64 -17.51
CA TYR A 172 6.15 8.58 -17.27
C TYR A 172 6.88 7.61 -18.19
N PRO A 173 8.19 7.83 -18.43
CA PRO A 173 8.99 6.92 -19.22
C PRO A 173 9.27 5.62 -18.46
N ARG A 174 9.06 4.48 -19.13
CA ARG A 174 9.40 3.15 -18.63
C ARG A 174 10.29 2.45 -19.63
N PHE A 175 11.42 1.93 -19.16
CA PHE A 175 12.28 1.11 -19.99
C PHE A 175 11.67 -0.28 -20.16
N ASN A 176 11.36 -0.64 -21.40
CA ASN A 176 10.91 -1.97 -21.76
C ASN A 176 12.14 -2.84 -22.09
N SER A 177 12.43 -3.82 -21.23
CA SER A 177 13.58 -4.72 -21.39
C SER A 177 13.47 -5.64 -22.61
N VAL A 178 12.25 -5.93 -23.08
CA VAL A 178 12.00 -6.80 -24.24
C VAL A 178 12.27 -6.04 -25.54
N THR A 179 11.77 -4.80 -25.65
CA THR A 179 11.95 -3.97 -26.85
C THR A 179 13.25 -3.16 -26.83
N SER A 180 13.92 -3.09 -25.68
CA SER A 180 15.09 -2.22 -25.41
C SER A 180 14.81 -0.75 -25.75
N ARG A 181 13.57 -0.30 -25.52
CA ARG A 181 13.11 1.07 -25.79
C ARG A 181 12.44 1.66 -24.57
N GLU A 182 12.52 2.99 -24.49
CA GLU A 182 11.72 3.76 -23.55
C GLU A 182 10.30 3.91 -24.13
N GLU A 183 9.32 3.48 -23.36
CA GLU A 183 7.91 3.56 -23.69
C GLU A 183 7.20 4.46 -22.69
N GLN A 184 6.27 5.28 -23.17
CA GLN A 184 5.49 6.14 -22.30
C GLN A 184 4.39 5.31 -21.62
N LYS A 185 4.47 5.15 -20.31
CA LYS A 185 3.44 4.48 -19.51
C LYS A 185 2.49 5.52 -18.93
N ILE A 186 1.20 5.29 -19.10
CA ILE A 186 0.13 6.10 -18.49
C ILE A 186 -0.55 5.24 -17.44
N ILE A 187 -0.68 5.76 -16.22
CA ILE A 187 -1.34 5.08 -15.12
C ILE A 187 -2.44 5.93 -14.51
N ARG A 188 -3.44 5.27 -13.92
CA ARG A 188 -4.39 5.91 -13.01
C ARG A 188 -3.78 5.95 -11.61
N GLY A 189 -3.14 7.07 -11.30
CA GLY A 189 -2.34 7.23 -10.11
C GLY A 189 -1.78 8.64 -9.99
N PHE A 190 -0.89 8.83 -9.02
CA PHE A 190 -0.19 10.08 -8.76
C PHE A 190 1.26 9.80 -8.34
N VAL A 191 2.05 10.87 -8.22
CA VAL A 191 3.44 10.80 -7.78
C VAL A 191 3.55 11.37 -6.37
N ILE A 192 4.36 10.73 -5.53
CA ILE A 192 4.80 11.29 -4.26
C ILE A 192 6.31 11.47 -4.25
N GLU A 193 6.78 12.44 -3.48
CA GLU A 193 8.15 12.51 -3.03
C GLU A 193 8.28 11.75 -1.69
N SER A 194 9.08 10.70 -1.64
CA SER A 194 9.34 9.95 -0.40
C SER A 194 10.64 9.14 -0.47
N ASN A 195 11.22 8.87 0.70
CA ASN A 195 12.40 8.02 0.87
C ASN A 195 12.07 6.51 0.90
N ALA A 196 10.87 6.11 0.50
CA ALA A 196 10.50 4.70 0.47
C ALA A 196 11.42 3.91 -0.50
N ARG A 197 11.82 2.71 -0.07
CA ARG A 197 12.83 1.86 -0.73
C ARG A 197 12.25 0.50 -1.10
N SER A 198 13.06 -0.35 -1.71
CA SER A 198 12.68 -1.75 -1.95
C SER A 198 12.12 -2.39 -0.67
N GLY A 199 11.03 -3.14 -0.78
CA GLY A 199 10.22 -3.60 0.35
C GLY A 199 9.03 -2.68 0.69
N SER A 200 9.00 -1.45 0.18
CA SER A 200 7.83 -0.55 0.29
C SER A 200 6.77 -0.76 -0.79
N SER A 201 6.99 -1.63 -1.77
CA SER A 201 5.93 -2.04 -2.70
C SER A 201 4.72 -2.55 -1.93
N GLY A 202 3.54 -2.04 -2.28
CA GLY A 202 2.28 -2.40 -1.65
C GLY A 202 1.98 -1.65 -0.35
N SER A 203 2.84 -0.69 0.02
CA SER A 203 2.61 0.18 1.17
C SER A 203 1.42 1.10 0.93
N PRO A 204 0.55 1.30 1.94
CA PRO A 204 -0.47 2.34 1.88
C PRO A 204 0.16 3.73 1.92
N VAL A 205 -0.39 4.65 1.13
CA VAL A 205 -0.08 6.08 1.16
C VAL A 205 -1.24 6.79 1.86
N ILE A 206 -1.00 7.31 3.06
CA ILE A 206 -2.01 7.88 3.94
C ILE A 206 -1.85 9.39 4.00
N LEU A 207 -2.96 10.13 3.93
CA LEU A 207 -2.97 11.57 4.19
C LEU A 207 -2.58 11.82 5.65
N GLU A 208 -1.59 12.67 5.90
CA GLU A 208 -1.22 13.04 7.28
C GLU A 208 -2.34 13.90 7.91
N PRO A 209 -2.92 13.48 9.07
CA PRO A 209 -3.91 14.25 9.80
C PRO A 209 -3.32 15.59 10.22
N MET A 210 -3.77 16.63 9.56
CA MET A 210 -3.49 18.01 9.93
C MET A 210 -4.82 18.73 10.07
N VAL A 211 -4.86 19.70 10.98
CA VAL A 211 -6.02 20.59 11.12
C VAL A 211 -6.24 21.29 9.79
N ASN A 212 -7.45 21.20 9.27
CA ASN A 212 -7.78 21.86 8.02
C ASN A 212 -7.98 23.35 8.28
N PHE A 213 -7.07 24.19 7.78
CA PHE A 213 -7.15 25.64 7.95
C PHE A 213 -7.71 26.36 6.71
N PHE A 214 -7.69 25.74 5.53
CA PHE A 214 -8.07 26.38 4.27
C PHE A 214 -8.68 25.39 3.26
N GLY A 215 -9.69 25.84 2.52
CA GLY A 215 -10.00 25.33 1.17
C GLY A 215 -10.92 24.11 1.02
N GLY A 216 -11.48 23.55 2.10
CA GLY A 216 -12.51 22.48 2.03
C GLY A 216 -13.93 23.00 2.26
N GLU A 217 -14.90 22.08 2.39
CA GLU A 217 -16.24 22.42 2.89
C GLU A 217 -16.14 23.17 4.23
N GLN A 218 -16.98 24.20 4.43
CA GLN A 218 -16.98 25.03 5.65
C GLN A 218 -17.00 24.21 6.95
N ASP A 219 -17.70 23.07 6.96
CA ASP A 219 -17.84 22.18 8.12
C ASP A 219 -16.56 21.40 8.49
N THR A 220 -15.52 21.46 7.64
CA THR A 220 -14.24 20.77 7.84
C THR A 220 -13.16 21.68 8.42
N ILE A 221 -13.37 23.01 8.42
CA ILE A 221 -12.40 23.99 8.92
C ILE A 221 -12.23 23.82 10.44
N GLY A 222 -10.98 23.81 10.91
CA GLY A 222 -10.64 23.66 12.32
C GLY A 222 -10.72 22.21 12.84
N LYS A 223 -11.08 21.23 12.00
CA LYS A 223 -11.08 19.81 12.35
C LYS A 223 -9.86 19.09 11.76
N PRO A 224 -9.29 18.10 12.46
CA PRO A 224 -8.25 17.25 11.87
C PRO A 224 -8.86 16.45 10.71
N LEU A 225 -8.16 16.39 9.58
CA LEU A 225 -8.56 15.52 8.49
C LEU A 225 -8.45 14.05 8.91
N PRO A 226 -9.37 13.17 8.47
CA PRO A 226 -9.23 11.75 8.67
C PRO A 226 -7.96 11.21 7.96
N PRO A 227 -7.32 10.16 8.49
CA PRO A 227 -6.16 9.53 7.86
C PRO A 227 -6.60 8.71 6.64
N LEU A 228 -6.94 9.39 5.55
CA LEU A 228 -7.45 8.74 4.34
C LEU A 228 -6.34 8.00 3.59
N LEU A 229 -6.65 6.81 3.10
CA LEU A 229 -5.81 6.08 2.15
C LEU A 229 -5.96 6.72 0.77
N LEU A 230 -4.90 7.34 0.29
CA LEU A 230 -4.84 8.01 -1.01
C LEU A 230 -4.47 7.05 -2.13
N GLY A 231 -3.73 5.98 -1.82
CA GLY A 231 -3.31 5.01 -2.81
C GLY A 231 -2.32 3.98 -2.28
N ILE A 232 -1.72 3.25 -3.20
CA ILE A 232 -0.77 2.17 -2.92
C ILE A 232 0.51 2.35 -3.74
N ILE A 233 1.67 2.22 -3.09
CA ILE A 233 2.98 2.35 -3.75
C ILE A 233 3.15 1.23 -4.78
N SER A 234 3.66 1.61 -5.95
CA SER A 234 4.14 0.71 -7.02
C SER A 234 5.62 0.34 -6.83
N GLU A 235 6.10 -0.74 -7.47
CA GLU A 235 7.55 -1.03 -7.57
C GLU A 235 8.32 0.08 -8.32
N GLU A 236 7.62 0.83 -9.17
CA GLU A 236 8.24 1.68 -10.18
C GLU A 236 8.76 3.02 -9.62
N ARG A 237 10.06 3.27 -9.82
CA ARG A 237 10.75 4.53 -9.53
C ARG A 237 10.90 5.36 -10.80
N LEU A 238 10.60 6.65 -10.72
CA LEU A 238 10.67 7.57 -11.86
C LEU A 238 12.11 8.00 -12.14
N ALA A 239 12.77 7.30 -13.04
CA ALA A 239 14.13 7.54 -13.52
C ALA A 239 15.24 7.47 -12.46
N VAL A 240 16.33 6.86 -12.90
CA VAL A 240 17.60 6.80 -12.19
C VAL A 240 18.54 7.80 -12.85
N ILE A 241 19.04 8.78 -12.10
CA ILE A 241 20.10 9.67 -12.61
C ILE A 241 21.38 8.85 -12.61
N GLN A 242 21.91 8.53 -13.80
CA GLN A 242 23.24 7.95 -13.92
C GLN A 242 24.27 9.02 -13.51
N ALA A 243 24.99 8.78 -12.42
CA ALA A 243 26.15 9.59 -12.08
C ALA A 243 27.23 9.38 -13.14
N VAL A 244 27.82 10.47 -13.64
CA VAL A 244 28.85 10.49 -14.68
C VAL A 244 30.16 9.79 -14.24
N THR A 245 30.28 9.45 -12.96
CA THR A 245 31.52 8.97 -12.34
C THR A 245 31.31 7.71 -11.51
N GLY A 246 30.86 6.60 -12.10
CA GLY A 246 31.06 5.22 -11.59
C GLY A 246 30.50 4.83 -10.21
N ASP A 247 30.02 5.76 -9.40
CA ASP A 247 29.50 5.57 -8.05
C ASP A 247 28.02 5.97 -7.97
N GLU A 248 27.26 5.14 -7.25
CA GLU A 248 25.82 5.12 -6.99
C GLU A 248 24.89 6.01 -7.84
N LEU A 249 24.03 5.29 -8.58
CA LEU A 249 22.80 5.75 -9.20
C LEU A 249 21.92 6.57 -8.23
N ALA A 250 21.84 7.90 -8.42
CA ALA A 250 20.92 8.74 -7.65
C ALA A 250 19.48 8.46 -8.12
N SER A 251 18.72 7.70 -7.33
CA SER A 251 17.29 7.53 -7.59
C SER A 251 16.57 8.83 -7.28
N SER A 252 15.70 9.29 -8.18
CA SER A 252 14.75 10.32 -7.79
C SER A 252 13.95 9.82 -6.58
N HIS A 253 13.64 10.70 -5.62
CA HIS A 253 12.73 10.38 -4.51
C HIS A 253 11.26 10.34 -4.98
N LEU A 254 11.02 10.29 -6.30
CA LEU A 254 9.70 10.28 -6.90
C LEU A 254 9.20 8.85 -7.08
N ILE A 255 8.07 8.57 -6.46
CA ILE A 255 7.48 7.24 -6.39
C ILE A 255 6.09 7.28 -6.98
N VAL A 256 5.82 6.30 -7.83
CA VAL A 256 4.52 6.09 -8.44
C VAL A 256 3.56 5.44 -7.44
N VAL A 257 2.35 6.00 -7.35
CA VAL A 257 1.28 5.52 -6.48
C VAL A 257 0.03 5.29 -7.31
N TYR A 258 -0.57 4.10 -7.23
CA TYR A 258 -1.88 3.85 -7.84
C TYR A 258 -2.98 4.46 -6.97
N ASP A 259 -3.95 5.12 -7.61
CA ASP A 259 -5.05 5.79 -6.92
C ASP A 259 -5.87 4.80 -6.06
N ALA A 260 -6.41 5.28 -4.95
CA ALA A 260 -7.26 4.49 -4.06
C ALA A 260 -8.45 3.80 -4.76
N GLU A 261 -9.01 4.38 -5.84
CA GLU A 261 -10.08 3.76 -6.63
C GLU A 261 -9.65 2.44 -7.28
N THR A 262 -8.37 2.27 -7.63
CA THR A 262 -7.85 0.99 -8.17
C THR A 262 -8.01 -0.15 -7.17
N ILE A 263 -7.98 0.13 -5.88
CA ILE A 263 -8.17 -0.88 -4.83
C ILE A 263 -9.65 -1.28 -4.76
N LEU A 264 -10.55 -0.31 -4.86
CA LEU A 264 -12.00 -0.56 -4.86
C LEU A 264 -12.40 -1.43 -6.05
N ASP A 265 -11.83 -1.19 -7.22
CA ASP A 265 -12.08 -2.00 -8.42
C ASP A 265 -11.78 -3.48 -8.20
N VAL A 266 -10.71 -3.81 -7.45
CA VAL A 266 -10.38 -5.21 -7.12
C VAL A 266 -11.24 -5.76 -5.98
N ILE A 267 -11.52 -4.96 -4.94
CA ILE A 267 -12.41 -5.37 -3.83
C ILE A 267 -13.80 -5.76 -4.36
N ASN A 268 -14.30 -5.06 -5.38
CA ASN A 268 -15.60 -5.32 -5.99
C ASN A 268 -15.68 -6.61 -6.82
N LEU A 269 -14.56 -7.32 -7.01
CA LEU A 269 -14.53 -8.63 -7.70
C LEU A 269 -14.88 -9.81 -6.77
N PHE A 270 -15.03 -9.57 -5.46
CA PHE A 270 -15.32 -10.57 -4.43
C PHE A 270 -16.79 -10.57 -4.01
#